data_AF-A0A662GMP7-F1
#
_entry.id   AF-A0A662GMP7-F1
#
_cell.length_a   1.000
_cell.length_b   1.000
_cell.length_c   1.000
_cell.angle_alpha   90.00
_cell.angle_beta   90.00
_cell.angle_gamma   90.00
#
_symmetry.space_group_name_H-M   'P 1'
#
loop_
_entity.id
_entity.type
_entity.pdbx_description
1 polymer ?
#
loop_
_entity_poly.entity_id
_entity_poly.type
_entity_poly.pdbx_seq_one_letter_code
_entity_poly.pdbx_strand_id
1 'polypeptide(L)'
;EVVVYGRVDSSFYEGAIELLEARIPGKRNKDVALIAHICHPMPGANDNASGSGLLLELARASMKLYKNKLIDIGYGLRFWWAPEFSGIYAHLAESPGLEKEIVSVINLDMVGGKQDLVGGVLTIIGMAEFNPTFIPVLAYHIFEKVVEGPKAYARPETLPAIKFKLIRYSGGSDHHVFVDPFRNIPATAFIEWPDRYYHSDLDIIDNIDPGLLKTIGTAALSLALTISRINEEHFRECLYILANFALSSLQDITRKTLGEAKWFAMKKINLLSRMYAEAIKSFSIFKIGRENANILQEMSDEIMNAGRELMNEVEQLSSKGLFKEAEEPLLKNDEVYARTRKSIVRIVDVYEKVRGEDSEWWLRKVIDERNCSIVDLFYLLVDGKRTLGEIYDILKLDFKELKPEELIKIAEILEKAGWLKRS
;
A
#
# COMPACT_ATOMS: atom_id res chain seq x y z
N GLU A 1 31.00 1.67 -37.18
CA GLU A 1 29.87 0.94 -36.59
C GLU A 1 30.37 0.26 -35.33
N VAL A 2 29.72 0.48 -34.19
CA VAL A 2 30.09 -0.18 -32.92
C VAL A 2 29.07 -1.28 -32.69
N VAL A 3 29.54 -2.53 -32.68
CA VAL A 3 28.70 -3.70 -32.41
C VAL A 3 28.91 -4.09 -30.95
N VAL A 4 27.83 -4.13 -30.17
CA VAL A 4 27.85 -4.61 -28.78
C VAL A 4 27.46 -6.08 -28.77
N TYR A 5 28.27 -6.92 -28.14
CA TYR A 5 27.97 -8.33 -27.91
C TYR A 5 27.68 -8.57 -26.43
N GLY A 6 26.52 -9.15 -26.12
CA GLY A 6 26.15 -9.61 -24.78
C GLY A 6 25.85 -11.10 -24.80
N ARG A 7 26.32 -11.82 -23.77
CA ARG A 7 25.98 -13.23 -23.53
C ARG A 7 25.34 -13.36 -22.15
N VAL A 8 24.17 -13.99 -22.10
CA VAL A 8 23.52 -14.42 -20.87
C VAL A 8 23.58 -15.94 -20.83
N ASP A 9 24.08 -16.50 -19.73
CA ASP A 9 24.17 -17.95 -19.50
C ASP A 9 23.32 -18.28 -18.27
N SER A 10 22.05 -18.63 -18.49
CA SER A 10 21.05 -18.85 -17.45
C SER A 10 20.13 -20.01 -17.81
N SER A 11 19.65 -20.76 -16.82
CA SER A 11 18.73 -21.89 -17.01
C SER A 11 17.66 -21.92 -15.93
N PHE A 12 16.45 -22.37 -16.27
CA PHE A 12 15.45 -22.76 -15.28
C PHE A 12 15.82 -24.10 -14.65
N TYR A 13 15.53 -24.26 -13.37
CA TYR A 13 15.73 -25.50 -12.63
C TYR A 13 14.61 -25.68 -11.59
N GLU A 14 14.37 -26.93 -11.18
CA GLU A 14 13.46 -27.22 -10.07
C GLU A 14 14.14 -26.85 -8.74
N GLY A 15 13.40 -26.16 -7.88
CA GLY A 15 13.89 -25.73 -6.57
C GLY A 15 12.78 -25.71 -5.53
N ALA A 16 13.13 -25.38 -4.29
CA ALA A 16 12.19 -25.20 -3.19
C ALA A 16 12.17 -23.73 -2.75
N ILE A 17 10.99 -23.25 -2.36
CA ILE A 17 10.77 -21.93 -1.77
C ILE A 17 10.39 -22.18 -0.31
N GLU A 18 11.24 -21.77 0.62
CA GLU A 18 10.99 -21.94 2.06
C GLU A 18 10.35 -20.67 2.63
N LEU A 19 9.36 -20.84 3.49
CA LEU A 19 8.75 -19.77 4.28
C LEU A 19 8.88 -20.11 5.75
N LEU A 20 9.38 -19.16 6.55
CA LEU A 20 9.45 -19.31 8.00
C LEU A 20 8.27 -18.58 8.64
N GLU A 21 7.55 -19.31 9.50
CA GLU A 21 6.48 -18.75 10.32
C GLU A 21 6.80 -18.90 11.81
N ALA A 22 6.57 -17.84 12.58
CA ALA A 22 6.47 -17.90 14.02
C ALA A 22 5.14 -17.29 14.48
N ARG A 23 4.55 -17.83 15.55
CA ARG A 23 3.24 -17.40 16.04
C ARG A 23 3.20 -17.29 17.56
N ILE A 24 2.69 -16.16 18.05
CA ILE A 24 2.28 -15.95 19.45
C ILE A 24 0.75 -15.98 19.47
N PRO A 25 0.11 -17.03 20.00
CA PRO A 25 -1.34 -17.13 20.00
C PRO A 25 -1.98 -16.05 20.87
N GLY A 26 -3.12 -15.53 20.41
CA GLY A 26 -3.95 -14.60 21.17
C GLY A 26 -5.20 -15.25 21.75
N LYS A 27 -5.98 -14.45 22.47
CA LYS A 27 -7.31 -14.83 22.98
C LYS A 27 -8.36 -15.04 21.88
N ARG A 28 -8.14 -14.48 20.69
CA ARG A 28 -9.02 -14.57 19.52
C ARG A 28 -8.40 -15.48 18.45
N ASN A 29 -9.23 -16.06 17.59
CA ASN A 29 -8.83 -17.03 16.57
C ASN A 29 -8.23 -16.41 15.29
N LYS A 30 -7.82 -15.14 15.34
CA LYS A 30 -7.20 -14.43 14.21
C LYS A 30 -5.92 -13.75 14.67
N ASP A 31 -5.07 -13.42 13.71
CA ASP A 31 -3.75 -12.86 13.96
C ASP A 31 -3.54 -11.53 13.21
N VAL A 32 -2.75 -10.65 13.82
CA VAL A 32 -2.08 -9.56 13.11
C VAL A 32 -0.77 -10.14 12.57
N ALA A 33 -0.59 -10.07 11.26
CA ALA A 33 0.63 -10.54 10.60
C ALA A 33 1.64 -9.40 10.49
N LEU A 34 2.90 -9.70 10.79
CA LEU A 34 4.06 -8.88 10.44
C LEU A 34 4.92 -9.69 9.47
N ILE A 35 5.34 -9.07 8.38
CA ILE A 35 6.05 -9.74 7.30
C ILE A 35 7.26 -8.95 6.85
N ALA A 36 8.32 -9.66 6.50
CA ALA A 36 9.50 -9.14 5.83
C ALA A 36 10.01 -10.24 4.88
N HIS A 37 10.61 -9.87 3.76
CA HIS A 37 11.10 -10.86 2.81
C HIS A 37 12.53 -11.32 3.11
N ILE A 38 12.89 -12.52 2.62
CA ILE A 38 14.19 -13.19 2.85
C ILE A 38 14.76 -13.88 1.59
N CYS A 39 14.70 -13.21 0.42
CA CYS A 39 15.11 -13.80 -0.86
C CYS A 39 16.22 -13.07 -1.66
N HIS A 40 16.71 -11.91 -1.24
CA HIS A 40 17.69 -11.15 -2.03
C HIS A 40 19.13 -11.68 -1.89
N PRO A 41 19.95 -11.60 -2.95
CA PRO A 41 21.34 -12.05 -2.91
C PRO A 41 22.22 -11.14 -2.04
N MET A 42 23.32 -11.70 -1.54
CA MET A 42 24.34 -10.95 -0.78
C MET A 42 24.85 -9.74 -1.61
N PRO A 43 25.08 -8.56 -0.99
CA PRO A 43 25.06 -8.29 0.45
C PRO A 43 23.68 -8.06 1.07
N GLY A 44 22.74 -7.41 0.37
CA GLY A 44 21.33 -7.28 0.77
C GLY A 44 21.06 -6.77 2.18
N ALA A 45 21.88 -5.84 2.69
CA ALA A 45 21.79 -5.37 4.06
C ALA A 45 20.50 -4.59 4.34
N ASN A 46 20.10 -3.69 3.45
CA ASN A 46 18.83 -2.97 3.55
C ASN A 46 17.73 -3.76 2.84
N ASP A 47 17.94 -4.12 1.58
CA ASP A 47 17.07 -5.00 0.79
C ASP A 47 17.65 -6.43 0.80
N ASN A 48 17.36 -7.25 1.81
CA ASN A 48 16.19 -7.21 2.70
C ASN A 48 16.49 -7.51 4.17
N ALA A 49 17.77 -7.69 4.52
CA ALA A 49 18.17 -8.16 5.85
C ALA A 49 17.71 -7.21 6.97
N SER A 50 17.55 -5.92 6.68
CA SER A 50 17.05 -4.93 7.64
C SER A 50 15.63 -5.24 8.12
N GLY A 51 14.71 -5.55 7.20
CA GLY A 51 13.32 -5.93 7.50
C GLY A 51 13.26 -7.28 8.21
N SER A 52 13.98 -8.27 7.68
CA SER A 52 14.07 -9.62 8.25
C SER A 52 14.65 -9.62 9.67
N GLY A 53 15.72 -8.87 9.90
CA GLY A 53 16.37 -8.72 11.20
C GLY A 53 15.51 -7.96 12.20
N LEU A 54 14.82 -6.90 11.75
CA LEU A 54 13.86 -6.18 12.59
C LEU A 54 12.72 -7.09 13.03
N LEU A 55 12.12 -7.84 12.09
CA LEU A 55 11.02 -8.75 12.36
C LEU A 55 11.38 -9.79 13.44
N LEU A 56 12.62 -10.28 13.44
CA LEU A 56 13.12 -11.20 14.47
C LEU A 56 13.18 -10.53 15.85
N GLU A 57 13.69 -9.30 15.91
CA GLU A 57 13.70 -8.52 17.15
C GLU A 57 12.28 -8.25 17.65
N LEU A 58 11.32 -7.95 16.76
CA LEU A 58 9.92 -7.77 17.13
C LEU A 58 9.31 -9.05 17.71
N ALA A 59 9.57 -10.21 17.10
CA ALA A 59 9.13 -11.49 17.63
C ALA A 59 9.70 -11.76 19.03
N ARG A 60 11.01 -11.52 19.21
CA ARG A 60 11.71 -11.69 20.49
C ARG A 60 11.18 -10.74 21.57
N ALA A 61 11.01 -9.45 21.24
CA ALA A 61 10.51 -8.43 22.15
C ALA A 61 9.06 -8.72 22.56
N SER A 62 8.19 -9.06 21.61
CA SER A 62 6.79 -9.44 21.87
C SER A 62 6.70 -10.63 22.81
N MET A 63 7.48 -11.68 22.56
CA MET A 63 7.52 -12.88 23.41
C MET A 63 7.99 -12.55 24.83
N LYS A 64 9.01 -11.69 24.97
CA LYS A 64 9.53 -11.25 26.28
C LYS A 64 8.48 -10.46 27.05
N LEU A 65 7.82 -9.50 26.40
CA LEU A 65 6.76 -8.68 27.03
C LEU A 65 5.58 -9.56 27.48
N TYR A 66 5.16 -10.51 26.63
CA TYR A 66 4.09 -11.44 26.93
C TYR A 66 4.43 -12.36 28.11
N LYS A 67 5.59 -13.03 28.11
CA LYS A 67 6.03 -13.91 29.20
C LYS A 67 6.17 -13.18 30.53
N ASN A 68 6.60 -11.92 30.49
CA ASN A 68 6.72 -11.06 31.67
C ASN A 68 5.38 -10.44 32.12
N LYS A 69 4.26 -10.77 31.45
CA LYS A 69 2.92 -10.25 31.77
C LYS A 69 2.80 -8.73 31.68
N LEU A 70 3.62 -8.10 30.83
CA LEU A 70 3.59 -6.66 30.57
C LEU A 70 2.57 -6.28 29.50
N ILE A 71 2.23 -7.24 28.64
CA ILE A 71 1.20 -7.11 27.61
C ILE A 71 0.30 -8.34 27.60
N ASP A 72 -0.91 -8.15 27.09
CA ASP A 72 -1.83 -9.22 26.72
C ASP A 72 -1.98 -9.26 25.20
N ILE A 73 -2.31 -10.43 24.64
CA ILE A 73 -2.41 -10.66 23.20
C ILE A 73 -3.88 -11.00 22.87
N GLY A 74 -4.59 -10.05 22.27
CA GLY A 74 -5.99 -10.22 21.88
C GLY A 74 -6.11 -11.05 20.61
N TYR A 75 -5.87 -10.44 19.45
CA TYR A 75 -5.51 -11.19 18.23
C TYR A 75 -4.08 -11.67 18.33
N GLY A 76 -3.77 -12.87 17.84
CA GLY A 76 -2.40 -13.40 17.83
C GLY A 76 -1.44 -12.51 17.04
N LEU A 77 -0.14 -12.71 17.23
CA LEU A 77 0.90 -12.10 16.41
C LEU A 77 1.54 -13.20 15.57
N ARG A 78 1.52 -13.03 14.25
CA ARG A 78 2.13 -13.96 13.30
C ARG A 78 3.27 -13.25 12.58
N PHE A 79 4.41 -13.90 12.48
CA PHE A 79 5.63 -13.36 11.88
C PHE A 79 6.00 -14.23 10.68
N TRP A 80 6.10 -13.63 9.51
CA TRP A 80 6.42 -14.31 8.26
C TRP A 80 7.72 -13.79 7.67
N TRP A 81 8.64 -14.71 7.39
CA TRP A 81 9.79 -14.48 6.50
C TRP A 81 9.55 -15.25 5.23
N ALA A 82 9.31 -14.54 4.14
CA ALA A 82 8.89 -15.14 2.88
C ALA A 82 9.75 -14.68 1.71
N PRO A 83 9.90 -15.47 0.66
CA PRO A 83 10.38 -14.97 -0.61
C PRO A 83 9.36 -13.98 -1.19
N GLU A 84 9.82 -12.77 -1.52
CA GLU A 84 8.98 -11.64 -1.88
C GLU A 84 8.03 -12.00 -3.03
N PHE A 85 6.74 -11.66 -2.85
CA PHE A 85 5.59 -12.00 -3.67
C PHE A 85 5.34 -13.50 -3.86
N SER A 86 6.26 -14.17 -4.54
CA SER A 86 6.18 -15.57 -4.97
C SER A 86 5.96 -16.54 -3.81
N GLY A 87 6.67 -16.34 -2.70
CA GLY A 87 6.54 -17.16 -1.50
C GLY A 87 5.17 -17.00 -0.85
N ILE A 88 4.67 -15.76 -0.73
CA ILE A 88 3.35 -15.51 -0.16
C ILE A 88 2.21 -16.01 -1.05
N TYR A 89 2.33 -15.85 -2.37
CA TYR A 89 1.36 -16.43 -3.30
C TYR A 89 1.30 -17.95 -3.18
N ALA A 90 2.46 -18.62 -3.12
CA ALA A 90 2.54 -20.07 -2.94
C ALA A 90 1.95 -20.48 -1.58
N HIS A 91 2.33 -19.81 -0.50
CA HIS A 91 1.86 -20.12 0.85
C HIS A 91 0.34 -20.01 0.99
N LEU A 92 -0.26 -18.93 0.45
CA LEU A 92 -1.71 -18.73 0.47
C LEU A 92 -2.44 -19.73 -0.44
N ALA A 93 -1.81 -20.19 -1.53
CA ALA A 93 -2.37 -21.23 -2.39
C ALA A 93 -2.34 -22.63 -1.73
N GLU A 94 -1.29 -22.94 -0.97
CA GLU A 94 -1.14 -24.21 -0.25
C GLU A 94 -1.95 -24.26 1.05
N SER A 95 -2.31 -23.11 1.62
CA SER A 95 -3.09 -23.00 2.86
C SER A 95 -4.46 -22.30 2.65
N PRO A 96 -5.43 -22.92 1.95
CA PRO A 96 -6.73 -22.31 1.72
C PRO A 96 -7.43 -21.92 3.03
N GLY A 97 -7.86 -20.66 3.14
CA GLY A 97 -8.55 -20.14 4.32
C GLY A 97 -7.64 -19.42 5.31
N LEU A 98 -6.31 -19.49 5.14
CA LEU A 98 -5.36 -18.72 5.93
C LEU A 98 -5.65 -17.21 5.86
N GLU A 99 -6.12 -16.71 4.71
CA GLU A 99 -6.53 -15.33 4.54
C GLU A 99 -7.63 -14.90 5.51
N LYS A 100 -8.47 -15.84 5.98
CA LYS A 100 -9.56 -15.57 6.94
C LYS A 100 -9.05 -15.51 8.38
N GLU A 101 -7.88 -16.07 8.65
CA GLU A 101 -7.22 -16.03 9.96
C GLU A 101 -6.48 -14.71 10.20
N ILE A 102 -6.28 -13.89 9.17
CA ILE A 102 -5.54 -12.63 9.29
C ILE A 102 -6.52 -11.46 9.44
N VAL A 103 -6.26 -10.58 10.41
CA VAL A 103 -7.02 -9.34 10.60
C VAL A 103 -6.36 -8.16 9.89
N SER A 104 -5.03 -8.15 9.83
CA SER A 104 -4.25 -7.14 9.12
C SER A 104 -2.81 -7.57 8.94
N VAL A 105 -2.10 -6.93 8.01
CA VAL A 105 -0.69 -7.17 7.71
C VAL A 105 0.13 -5.89 7.82
N ILE A 106 1.30 -5.98 8.44
CA ILE A 106 2.30 -4.91 8.51
C ILE A 106 3.56 -5.42 7.82
N ASN A 107 3.89 -4.85 6.67
CA ASN A 107 5.07 -5.23 5.90
C ASN A 107 6.27 -4.35 6.27
N LEU A 108 7.43 -4.97 6.43
CA LEU A 108 8.71 -4.35 6.80
C LEU A 108 9.72 -4.66 5.70
N ASP A 109 9.97 -3.68 4.84
CA ASP A 109 10.89 -3.81 3.72
C ASP A 109 11.86 -2.63 3.71
N MET A 110 13.14 -2.86 3.47
CA MET A 110 14.15 -1.79 3.44
C MET A 110 14.02 -0.79 4.61
N VAL A 111 13.97 -1.27 5.85
CA VAL A 111 13.68 -0.45 7.05
C VAL A 111 14.93 -0.02 7.81
N GLY A 112 16.12 -0.22 7.25
CA GLY A 112 17.38 0.01 7.94
C GLY A 112 18.24 1.13 7.37
N GLY A 113 17.93 1.67 6.19
CA GLY A 113 18.79 2.60 5.49
C GLY A 113 19.19 3.85 6.29
N LYS A 114 20.48 4.12 6.40
CA LYS A 114 20.99 5.37 6.98
C LYS A 114 20.72 6.49 6.00
N GLN A 115 19.67 7.25 6.27
CA GLN A 115 19.10 8.24 5.35
C GLN A 115 20.04 9.31 4.80
N ASP A 116 21.12 9.62 5.52
CA ASP A 116 22.17 10.56 5.06
C ASP A 116 23.18 9.91 4.10
N LEU A 117 23.34 8.59 4.16
CA LEU A 117 24.22 7.83 3.26
C LEU A 117 23.46 7.35 2.03
N VAL A 118 22.30 6.73 2.23
CA VAL A 118 21.54 6.08 1.16
C VAL A 118 20.62 7.05 0.42
N GLY A 119 20.30 8.20 1.04
CA GLY A 119 19.45 9.25 0.48
C GLY A 119 17.96 9.05 0.70
N GLY A 120 17.58 7.97 1.39
CA GLY A 120 16.19 7.55 1.54
C GLY A 120 15.33 8.41 2.45
N VAL A 121 14.03 8.15 2.34
CA VAL A 121 12.96 8.66 3.21
C VAL A 121 12.14 7.46 3.62
N LEU A 122 11.82 7.35 4.91
CA LEU A 122 10.89 6.32 5.36
C LEU A 122 9.49 6.65 4.82
N THR A 123 9.01 5.81 3.93
CA THR A 123 7.67 5.88 3.39
C THR A 123 6.75 4.96 4.17
N ILE A 124 5.56 5.47 4.49
CA ILE A 124 4.46 4.67 5.02
C ILE A 124 3.45 4.58 3.88
N ILE A 125 3.19 3.36 3.42
CA ILE A 125 2.35 3.14 2.24
C ILE A 125 0.89 3.43 2.56
N GLY A 126 0.31 4.40 1.84
CA GLY A 126 -1.06 4.87 2.01
C GLY A 126 -2.14 3.88 1.52
N MET A 127 -3.39 4.33 1.58
CA MET A 127 -4.56 3.55 1.16
C MET A 127 -4.57 3.29 -0.34
N ALA A 128 -4.83 2.04 -0.73
CA ALA A 128 -5.06 1.65 -2.11
C ALA A 128 -6.43 2.11 -2.60
N GLU A 129 -6.51 2.66 -3.82
CA GLU A 129 -7.74 3.13 -4.47
C GLU A 129 -8.73 1.98 -4.72
N PHE A 130 -8.23 0.75 -4.84
CA PHE A 130 -9.02 -0.46 -5.06
C PHE A 130 -9.39 -1.20 -3.77
N ASN A 131 -8.75 -0.87 -2.64
CA ASN A 131 -9.06 -1.46 -1.33
C ASN A 131 -8.65 -0.53 -0.16
N PRO A 132 -9.43 0.52 0.11
CA PRO A 132 -9.13 1.48 1.18
C PRO A 132 -9.40 0.88 2.55
N THR A 133 -8.42 0.93 3.47
CA THR A 133 -8.56 0.39 4.83
C THR A 133 -7.97 1.30 5.89
N PHE A 134 -8.31 1.07 7.16
CA PHE A 134 -7.88 1.91 8.29
C PHE A 134 -6.36 1.91 8.54
N ILE A 135 -5.65 0.84 8.21
CA ILE A 135 -4.31 0.58 8.76
C ILE A 135 -3.24 1.59 8.35
N PRO A 136 -3.18 2.15 7.12
CA PRO A 136 -2.16 3.12 6.76
C PRO A 136 -2.18 4.40 7.61
N VAL A 137 -3.38 4.88 7.97
CA VAL A 137 -3.53 6.11 8.77
C VAL A 137 -3.14 5.86 10.21
N LEU A 138 -3.49 4.69 10.77
CA LEU A 138 -3.04 4.32 12.11
C LEU A 138 -1.51 4.14 12.16
N ALA A 139 -0.93 3.53 11.12
CA ALA A 139 0.52 3.38 11.01
C ALA A 139 1.23 4.73 11.00
N TYR A 140 0.74 5.67 10.19
CA TYR A 140 1.27 7.03 10.14
C TYR A 140 1.12 7.76 11.47
N HIS A 141 -0.08 7.74 12.07
CA HIS A 141 -0.34 8.38 13.35
C HIS A 141 0.58 7.84 14.46
N ILE A 142 0.73 6.51 14.56
CA ILE A 142 1.59 5.89 15.56
C ILE A 142 3.06 6.25 15.30
N PHE A 143 3.51 6.24 14.05
CA PHE A 143 4.87 6.63 13.72
C PHE A 143 5.16 8.08 14.11
N GLU A 144 4.26 9.03 13.83
CA GLU A 144 4.38 10.43 14.26
C GLU A 144 4.50 10.60 15.78
N LYS A 145 3.94 9.68 16.58
CA LYS A 145 4.06 9.69 18.04
C LYS A 145 5.33 9.04 18.57
N VAL A 146 5.88 8.08 17.82
CA VAL A 146 7.06 7.31 18.19
C VAL A 146 8.35 8.00 17.77
N VAL A 147 8.32 8.79 16.69
CA VAL A 147 9.53 9.44 16.17
C VAL A 147 10.09 10.41 17.21
N GLU A 148 11.32 10.13 17.65
CA GLU A 148 12.07 10.96 18.58
C GLU A 148 12.97 11.96 17.83
N GLY A 149 13.48 12.95 18.56
CA GLY A 149 14.53 13.85 18.08
C GLY A 149 14.79 15.01 19.04
N PRO A 150 15.54 16.05 18.62
CA PRO A 150 15.88 17.14 19.52
C PRO A 150 14.63 17.96 19.89
N LYS A 151 14.56 18.40 21.14
CA LYS A 151 13.56 19.39 21.55
C LYS A 151 13.85 20.72 20.88
N ALA A 152 12.82 21.38 20.38
CA ALA A 152 12.91 22.75 19.92
C ALA A 152 13.36 23.66 21.08
N TYR A 153 14.26 24.61 20.79
CA TYR A 153 14.81 25.50 21.82
C TYR A 153 13.70 26.21 22.60
N ALA A 154 13.71 26.06 23.93
CA ALA A 154 12.71 26.62 24.84
C ALA A 154 11.24 26.19 24.55
N ARG A 155 11.02 25.05 23.86
CA ARG A 155 9.70 24.51 23.56
C ARG A 155 9.58 23.02 23.91
N PRO A 156 8.37 22.51 24.19
CA PRO A 156 8.15 21.08 24.45
C PRO A 156 8.13 20.24 23.17
N GLU A 157 8.09 20.88 22.00
CA GLU A 157 8.00 20.26 20.67
C GLU A 157 9.28 19.46 20.35
N THR A 158 9.11 18.19 19.97
CA THR A 158 10.20 17.35 19.47
C THR A 158 10.27 17.49 17.95
N LEU A 159 11.46 17.79 17.42
CA LEU A 159 11.70 17.81 15.98
C LEU A 159 12.09 16.39 15.52
N PRO A 160 11.47 15.84 14.47
CA PRO A 160 11.78 14.47 14.04
C PRO A 160 13.21 14.38 13.52
N ALA A 161 13.98 13.42 14.05
CA ALA A 161 15.36 13.17 13.60
C ALA A 161 15.44 12.36 12.29
N ILE A 162 14.30 11.87 11.79
CA ILE A 162 14.18 10.99 10.63
C ILE A 162 13.29 11.67 9.57
N LYS A 163 13.65 11.55 8.29
CA LYS A 163 12.79 11.92 7.17
C LYS A 163 11.74 10.83 6.99
N PHE A 164 10.46 11.17 7.11
CA PHE A 164 9.37 10.22 6.86
C PHE A 164 8.16 10.89 6.19
N LYS A 165 7.33 10.09 5.52
CA LYS A 165 6.13 10.57 4.84
C LYS A 165 5.09 9.46 4.65
N LEU A 166 3.82 9.76 4.92
CA LEU A 166 2.71 8.99 4.37
C LEU A 166 2.58 9.31 2.89
N ILE A 167 2.78 8.30 2.04
CA ILE A 167 2.70 8.45 0.59
C ILE A 167 1.37 7.91 0.05
N ARG A 168 1.10 8.16 -1.24
CA ARG A 168 0.01 7.46 -1.94
C ARG A 168 0.31 5.97 -1.98
N TYR A 169 -0.70 5.18 -2.31
CA TYR A 169 -0.48 3.76 -2.48
C TYR A 169 0.62 3.50 -3.51
N SER A 170 1.51 2.59 -3.17
CA SER A 170 2.53 2.06 -4.04
C SER A 170 2.60 0.56 -3.79
N GLY A 171 2.69 -0.21 -4.87
CA GLY A 171 3.02 -1.63 -4.79
C GLY A 171 4.50 -1.84 -4.53
N GLY A 172 5.03 -2.96 -5.01
CA GLY A 172 6.47 -3.24 -4.98
C GLY A 172 6.99 -3.86 -3.69
N SER A 173 6.13 -4.38 -2.82
CA SER A 173 6.51 -5.30 -1.75
C SER A 173 5.29 -6.14 -1.30
N ASP A 174 5.47 -7.05 -0.34
CA ASP A 174 4.50 -8.09 0.00
C ASP A 174 3.12 -7.59 0.48
N HIS A 175 3.02 -6.37 1.04
CA HIS A 175 1.73 -5.76 1.42
C HIS A 175 0.73 -5.75 0.26
N HIS A 176 1.25 -5.62 -0.97
CA HIS A 176 0.49 -5.56 -2.19
C HIS A 176 -0.35 -6.83 -2.43
N VAL A 177 0.16 -8.00 -2.02
CA VAL A 177 -0.55 -9.28 -2.17
C VAL A 177 -1.85 -9.29 -1.36
N PHE A 178 -1.82 -8.69 -0.18
CA PHE A 178 -2.89 -8.73 0.82
C PHE A 178 -4.00 -7.71 0.56
N VAL A 179 -3.64 -6.52 0.07
CA VAL A 179 -4.62 -5.49 -0.29
C VAL A 179 -5.35 -5.79 -1.59
N ASP A 180 -4.92 -6.78 -2.38
CA ASP A 180 -5.65 -7.28 -3.55
C ASP A 180 -7.14 -7.49 -3.19
N PRO A 181 -8.11 -6.93 -3.94
CA PRO A 181 -9.54 -7.06 -3.66
C PRO A 181 -10.05 -8.51 -3.55
N PHE A 182 -9.34 -9.50 -4.11
CA PHE A 182 -9.66 -10.91 -3.90
C PHE A 182 -9.41 -11.40 -2.47
N ARG A 183 -8.41 -10.84 -1.79
CA ARG A 183 -8.04 -11.20 -0.41
C ARG A 183 -8.66 -10.24 0.58
N ASN A 184 -8.69 -8.95 0.24
CA ASN A 184 -9.33 -7.91 1.02
C ASN A 184 -8.82 -7.86 2.48
N ILE A 185 -7.50 -8.00 2.67
CA ILE A 185 -6.86 -7.93 3.98
C ILE A 185 -6.27 -6.53 4.16
N PRO A 186 -6.64 -5.79 5.23
CA PRO A 186 -6.00 -4.51 5.54
C PRO A 186 -4.49 -4.66 5.67
N ALA A 187 -3.72 -3.95 4.85
CA ALA A 187 -2.27 -3.94 4.95
C ALA A 187 -1.67 -2.56 4.69
N THR A 188 -0.48 -2.36 5.23
CA THR A 188 0.40 -1.22 4.96
C THR A 188 1.85 -1.69 5.03
N ALA A 189 2.78 -0.86 4.61
CA ALA A 189 4.21 -1.14 4.69
C ALA A 189 4.99 0.08 5.18
N PHE A 190 6.07 -0.21 5.91
CA PHE A 190 7.16 0.72 6.14
C PHE A 190 8.26 0.37 5.15
N ILE A 191 8.61 1.32 4.28
CA ILE A 191 9.61 1.12 3.22
C ILE A 191 10.50 2.35 3.11
N GLU A 192 11.82 2.21 3.20
CA GLU A 192 12.71 3.31 2.84
C GLU A 192 12.90 3.40 1.32
N TRP A 193 12.57 4.57 0.75
CA TRP A 193 12.74 4.81 -0.67
C TRP A 193 12.99 6.31 -0.95
N PRO A 194 13.79 6.68 -1.97
CA PRO A 194 14.66 5.82 -2.78
C PRO A 194 15.93 5.39 -2.03
N ASP A 195 16.57 4.32 -2.48
CA ASP A 195 17.89 3.90 -1.97
C ASP A 195 18.90 3.85 -3.14
N ARG A 196 20.01 4.58 -2.99
CA ARG A 196 21.05 4.65 -4.03
C ARG A 196 21.86 3.35 -4.21
N TYR A 197 21.81 2.45 -3.24
CA TYR A 197 22.52 1.16 -3.23
C TYR A 197 21.58 -0.03 -3.47
N TYR A 198 20.29 0.22 -3.71
CA TYR A 198 19.30 -0.77 -4.08
C TYR A 198 19.82 -1.73 -5.17
N HIS A 199 19.73 -3.03 -4.91
CA HIS A 199 20.16 -4.12 -5.80
C HIS A 199 21.61 -3.97 -6.31
N SER A 200 22.52 -3.57 -5.41
CA SER A 200 23.94 -3.44 -5.73
C SER A 200 24.84 -4.10 -4.68
N ASP A 201 26.09 -4.37 -5.07
CA ASP A 201 27.13 -4.86 -4.15
C ASP A 201 27.49 -3.86 -3.03
N LEU A 202 26.92 -2.65 -3.07
CA LEU A 202 27.09 -1.63 -2.04
C LEU A 202 25.97 -1.62 -1.01
N ASP A 203 24.97 -2.51 -1.09
CA ASP A 203 23.97 -2.68 -0.04
C ASP A 203 24.53 -3.44 1.18
N ILE A 204 25.45 -2.79 1.89
CA ILE A 204 26.24 -3.38 2.99
C ILE A 204 25.78 -2.91 4.37
N ILE A 205 26.14 -3.67 5.41
CA ILE A 205 25.72 -3.43 6.80
C ILE A 205 26.10 -2.03 7.33
N ASP A 206 27.19 -1.42 6.84
CA ASP A 206 27.62 -0.07 7.22
C ASP A 206 26.60 1.02 6.82
N ASN A 207 25.74 0.73 5.84
CA ASN A 207 24.65 1.62 5.43
C ASN A 207 23.45 1.54 6.36
N ILE A 208 23.43 0.65 7.36
CA ILE A 208 22.29 0.47 8.25
C ILE A 208 22.38 1.38 9.48
N ASP A 209 21.24 1.96 9.86
CA ASP A 209 21.05 2.76 11.06
C ASP A 209 20.22 1.98 12.12
N PRO A 210 20.88 1.48 13.20
CA PRO A 210 20.18 0.83 14.30
C PRO A 210 19.15 1.71 15.02
N GLY A 211 19.33 3.04 15.02
CA GLY A 211 18.38 3.99 15.60
C GLY A 211 17.09 4.07 14.79
N LEU A 212 17.22 4.05 13.46
CA LEU A 212 16.07 3.96 12.55
C LEU A 212 15.32 2.64 12.74
N LEU A 213 16.04 1.51 12.78
CA LEU A 213 15.46 0.19 13.05
C LEU A 213 14.68 0.16 14.37
N LYS A 214 15.24 0.73 15.44
CA LYS A 214 14.55 0.85 16.74
C LYS A 214 13.25 1.65 16.62
N THR A 215 13.28 2.79 15.92
CA THR A 215 12.13 3.68 15.77
C THR A 215 11.01 3.01 14.97
N ILE A 216 11.34 2.45 13.80
CA ILE A 216 10.38 1.73 12.95
C ILE A 216 9.85 0.49 13.69
N GLY A 217 10.72 -0.27 14.35
CA GLY A 217 10.31 -1.44 15.14
C GLY A 217 9.33 -1.10 16.26
N THR A 218 9.59 0.01 16.96
CA THR A 218 8.69 0.51 18.00
C THR A 218 7.33 0.89 17.41
N ALA A 219 7.30 1.57 16.27
CA ALA A 219 6.06 1.94 15.60
C ALA A 219 5.29 0.72 15.06
N ALA A 220 5.97 -0.21 14.38
CA ALA A 220 5.37 -1.42 13.82
C ALA A 220 4.80 -2.34 14.90
N LEU A 221 5.54 -2.57 15.99
CA LEU A 221 5.03 -3.37 17.11
C LEU A 221 3.92 -2.65 17.88
N SER A 222 4.00 -1.33 18.04
CA SER A 222 2.91 -0.55 18.65
C SER A 222 1.63 -0.65 17.82
N LEU A 223 1.73 -0.53 16.49
CA LEU A 223 0.60 -0.74 15.57
C LEU A 223 0.02 -2.14 15.69
N ALA A 224 0.88 -3.17 15.67
CA ALA A 224 0.44 -4.55 15.82
C ALA A 224 -0.29 -4.81 17.15
N LEU A 225 0.24 -4.26 18.25
CA LEU A 225 -0.35 -4.41 19.59
C LEU A 225 -1.64 -3.60 19.75
N THR A 226 -1.74 -2.41 19.16
CA THR A 226 -2.97 -1.61 19.12
C THR A 226 -4.10 -2.39 18.45
N ILE A 227 -3.82 -2.97 17.27
CA ILE A 227 -4.81 -3.79 16.54
C ILE A 227 -5.10 -5.08 17.32
N SER A 228 -4.07 -5.75 17.83
CA SER A 228 -4.21 -7.01 18.59
C SER A 228 -5.12 -6.83 19.81
N ARG A 229 -4.94 -5.74 20.56
CA ARG A 229 -5.62 -5.49 21.84
C ARG A 229 -6.87 -4.64 21.70
N ILE A 230 -7.34 -4.42 20.47
CA ILE A 230 -8.49 -3.55 20.24
C ILE A 230 -9.70 -4.03 21.07
N ASN A 231 -10.26 -3.07 21.79
CA ASN A 231 -11.48 -3.16 22.58
C ASN A 231 -12.40 -2.00 22.14
N GLU A 232 -13.54 -1.82 22.79
CA GLU A 232 -14.49 -0.77 22.39
C GLU A 232 -13.92 0.65 22.52
N GLU A 233 -13.16 0.94 23.57
CA GLU A 233 -12.53 2.24 23.80
C GLU A 233 -11.49 2.55 22.72
N HIS A 234 -10.47 1.69 22.57
CA HIS A 234 -9.42 1.86 21.57
C HIS A 234 -9.96 1.87 20.14
N PHE A 235 -11.05 1.15 19.87
CA PHE A 235 -11.73 1.19 18.59
C PHE A 235 -12.27 2.59 18.28
N ARG A 236 -12.96 3.21 19.24
CA ARG A 236 -13.51 4.56 19.07
C ARG A 236 -12.38 5.56 18.89
N GLU A 237 -11.30 5.46 19.66
CA GLU A 237 -10.12 6.31 19.49
C GLU A 237 -9.50 6.19 18.09
N CYS A 238 -9.23 4.97 17.63
CA CYS A 238 -8.67 4.73 16.30
C CYS A 238 -9.58 5.23 15.18
N LEU A 239 -10.89 5.07 15.36
CA LEU A 239 -11.90 5.55 14.43
C LEU A 239 -11.91 7.09 14.36
N TYR A 240 -11.85 7.78 15.50
CA TYR A 240 -11.74 9.24 15.55
C TYR A 240 -10.43 9.74 14.94
N ILE A 241 -9.30 9.04 15.16
CA ILE A 241 -8.03 9.37 14.50
C ILE A 241 -8.19 9.33 12.98
N LEU A 242 -8.79 8.27 12.44
CA LEU A 242 -9.02 8.15 11.00
C LEU A 242 -9.95 9.23 10.47
N ALA A 243 -11.06 9.51 11.15
CA ALA A 243 -12.03 10.49 10.68
C ALA A 243 -11.46 11.92 10.67
N ASN A 244 -10.73 12.31 11.72
CA ASN A 244 -10.07 13.61 11.76
C ASN A 244 -8.98 13.72 10.68
N PHE A 245 -8.20 12.66 10.49
CA PHE A 245 -7.24 12.59 9.40
C PHE A 245 -7.92 12.75 8.03
N ALA A 246 -9.05 12.07 7.81
CA ALA A 246 -9.82 12.16 6.57
C ALA A 246 -10.33 13.57 6.31
N LEU A 247 -10.97 14.22 7.29
CA LEU A 247 -11.45 15.61 7.16
C LEU A 247 -10.31 16.59 6.86
N SER A 248 -9.18 16.47 7.58
CA SER A 248 -8.00 17.30 7.34
C SER A 248 -7.41 17.06 5.94
N SER A 249 -7.36 15.80 5.50
CA SER A 249 -6.84 15.43 4.18
C SER A 249 -7.73 15.95 3.05
N LEU A 250 -9.05 15.92 3.22
CA LEU A 250 -10.02 16.47 2.28
C LEU A 250 -9.88 18.00 2.15
N GLN A 251 -9.70 18.71 3.25
CA GLN A 251 -9.40 20.15 3.22
C GLN A 251 -8.06 20.44 2.53
N ASP A 252 -7.03 19.67 2.87
CA ASP A 252 -5.69 19.86 2.32
C ASP A 252 -5.63 19.54 0.82
N ILE A 253 -6.36 18.53 0.33
CA ILE A 253 -6.41 18.24 -1.11
C ILE A 253 -7.13 19.36 -1.88
N THR A 254 -8.22 19.92 -1.35
CA THR A 254 -8.91 21.07 -1.96
C THR A 254 -7.96 22.26 -2.09
N ARG A 255 -7.16 22.53 -1.07
CA ARG A 255 -6.12 23.56 -1.11
C ARG A 255 -5.03 23.25 -2.13
N LYS A 256 -4.56 21.99 -2.18
CA LYS A 256 -3.49 21.55 -3.11
C LYS A 256 -3.90 21.55 -4.58
N THR A 257 -5.20 21.48 -4.87
CA THR A 257 -5.72 21.50 -6.25
C THR A 257 -6.08 22.89 -6.75
N LEU A 258 -5.88 23.95 -5.95
CA LEU A 258 -6.03 25.33 -6.43
C LEU A 258 -5.14 25.57 -7.66
N GLY A 259 -5.72 26.18 -8.70
CA GLY A 259 -5.05 26.41 -9.99
C GLY A 259 -5.00 25.20 -10.93
N GLU A 260 -5.49 24.03 -10.51
CA GLU A 260 -5.73 22.88 -11.39
C GLU A 260 -7.09 23.02 -12.12
N ALA A 261 -7.38 22.08 -13.02
CA ALA A 261 -8.68 22.00 -13.66
C ALA A 261 -9.80 21.70 -12.64
N LYS A 262 -10.94 22.37 -12.78
CA LYS A 262 -12.11 22.19 -11.91
C LYS A 262 -12.53 20.71 -11.81
N TRP A 263 -12.68 20.03 -12.95
CA TRP A 263 -13.08 18.61 -12.99
C TRP A 263 -12.10 17.72 -12.20
N PHE A 264 -10.79 18.02 -12.25
CA PHE A 264 -9.76 17.25 -11.56
C PHE A 264 -9.89 17.40 -10.05
N ALA A 265 -10.07 18.64 -9.57
CA ALA A 265 -10.30 18.92 -8.16
C ALA A 265 -11.54 18.18 -7.64
N MET A 266 -12.67 18.28 -8.36
CA MET A 266 -13.93 17.62 -7.99
C MET A 266 -13.76 16.09 -7.93
N LYS A 267 -13.19 15.46 -8.97
CA LYS A 267 -12.98 14.01 -8.99
C LYS A 267 -12.01 13.55 -7.90
N LYS A 268 -10.92 14.29 -7.63
CA LYS A 268 -9.96 13.92 -6.57
C LYS A 268 -10.60 13.99 -5.18
N ILE A 269 -11.41 15.02 -4.91
CA ILE A 269 -12.15 15.14 -3.64
C ILE A 269 -13.15 13.98 -3.51
N ASN A 270 -13.93 13.70 -4.55
CA ASN A 270 -14.90 12.60 -4.54
C ASN A 270 -14.25 11.22 -4.36
N LEU A 271 -13.13 10.97 -5.03
CA LEU A 271 -12.38 9.72 -4.87
C LEU A 271 -11.88 9.57 -3.43
N LEU A 272 -11.23 10.61 -2.89
CA LEU A 272 -10.69 10.56 -1.53
C LEU A 272 -11.80 10.45 -0.47
N SER A 273 -12.94 11.14 -0.63
CA SER A 273 -14.05 11.01 0.31
C SER A 273 -14.61 9.58 0.33
N ARG A 274 -14.74 8.95 -0.84
CA ARG A 274 -15.13 7.53 -0.94
C ARG A 274 -14.11 6.61 -0.29
N MET A 275 -12.82 6.82 -0.57
CA MET A 275 -11.75 6.01 0.02
C MET A 275 -11.74 6.09 1.54
N TYR A 276 -11.87 7.29 2.12
CA TYR A 276 -11.93 7.44 3.57
C TYR A 276 -13.21 6.85 4.19
N ALA A 277 -14.35 6.98 3.51
CA ALA A 277 -15.60 6.37 3.94
C ALA A 277 -15.50 4.83 3.94
N GLU A 278 -14.87 4.24 2.93
CA GLU A 278 -14.59 2.80 2.85
C GLU A 278 -13.57 2.36 3.92
N ALA A 279 -12.52 3.15 4.16
CA ALA A 279 -11.55 2.87 5.21
C ALA A 279 -12.17 2.92 6.63
N ILE A 280 -13.11 3.84 6.87
CA ILE A 280 -13.91 3.84 8.11
C ILE A 280 -14.72 2.54 8.21
N LYS A 281 -15.45 2.16 7.15
CA LYS A 281 -16.22 0.90 7.13
C LYS A 281 -15.34 -0.34 7.32
N SER A 282 -14.07 -0.29 6.97
CA SER A 282 -13.14 -1.41 7.12
C SER A 282 -12.87 -1.78 8.59
N PHE A 283 -13.17 -0.90 9.56
CA PHE A 283 -13.18 -1.22 11.00
C PHE A 283 -14.23 -2.29 11.39
N SER A 284 -15.22 -2.56 10.55
CA SER A 284 -16.21 -3.62 10.76
C SER A 284 -15.60 -5.02 10.96
N ILE A 285 -14.35 -5.22 10.53
CA ILE A 285 -13.58 -6.45 10.74
C ILE A 285 -13.46 -6.85 12.23
N PHE A 286 -13.50 -5.87 13.14
CA PHE A 286 -13.39 -6.08 14.58
C PHE A 286 -14.69 -6.56 15.25
N LYS A 287 -15.85 -6.45 14.57
CA LYS A 287 -17.16 -6.96 15.04
C LYS A 287 -17.56 -6.50 16.46
N ILE A 288 -17.34 -5.23 16.82
CA ILE A 288 -17.55 -4.68 18.18
C ILE A 288 -19.02 -4.31 18.47
N GLY A 289 -19.98 -5.11 18.01
CA GLY A 289 -21.41 -4.92 18.31
C GLY A 289 -22.15 -3.91 17.41
N ARG A 290 -23.47 -3.81 17.61
CA ARG A 290 -24.39 -3.03 16.74
C ARG A 290 -24.26 -1.51 16.89
N GLU A 291 -24.03 -1.02 18.10
CA GLU A 291 -23.87 0.42 18.35
C GLU A 291 -22.67 0.97 17.58
N ASN A 292 -21.51 0.30 17.66
CA ASN A 292 -20.32 0.67 16.92
C ASN A 292 -20.52 0.56 15.40
N ALA A 293 -21.36 -0.39 14.92
CA ALA A 293 -21.69 -0.47 13.50
C ALA A 293 -22.48 0.76 13.00
N ASN A 294 -23.37 1.32 13.82
CA ASN A 294 -24.08 2.56 13.48
C ASN A 294 -23.12 3.75 13.44
N ILE A 295 -22.21 3.85 14.41
CA ILE A 295 -21.19 4.92 14.46
C ILE A 295 -20.29 4.87 13.21
N LEU A 296 -19.86 3.68 12.79
CA LEU A 296 -19.09 3.54 11.55
C LEU A 296 -19.87 4.07 10.33
N GLN A 297 -21.17 3.81 10.27
CA GLN A 297 -22.01 4.27 9.17
C GLN A 297 -22.19 5.79 9.23
N GLU A 298 -22.48 6.36 10.40
CA GLU A 298 -22.62 7.81 10.61
C GLU A 298 -21.34 8.55 10.23
N MET A 299 -20.17 8.11 10.70
CA MET A 299 -18.89 8.73 10.38
C MET A 299 -18.52 8.56 8.90
N SER A 300 -18.82 7.39 8.30
CA SER A 300 -18.67 7.20 6.86
C SER A 300 -19.52 8.21 6.06
N ASP A 301 -20.74 8.48 6.50
CA ASP A 301 -21.64 9.41 5.82
C ASP A 301 -21.22 10.86 6.03
N GLU A 302 -20.69 11.20 7.21
CA GLU A 302 -20.08 12.50 7.50
C GLU A 302 -18.91 12.80 6.56
N ILE A 303 -17.99 11.86 6.36
CA ILE A 303 -16.87 12.04 5.40
C ILE A 303 -17.38 12.26 3.97
N MET A 304 -18.41 11.50 3.55
CA MET A 304 -19.02 11.68 2.24
C MET A 304 -19.74 13.03 2.09
N ASN A 305 -20.37 13.53 3.16
CA ASN A 305 -20.98 14.86 3.21
C ASN A 305 -19.92 15.96 3.10
N ALA A 306 -18.84 15.87 3.87
CA ALA A 306 -17.73 16.82 3.81
C ALA A 306 -17.12 16.90 2.40
N GLY A 307 -16.97 15.75 1.71
CA GLY A 307 -16.56 15.72 0.32
C GLY A 307 -17.52 16.46 -0.62
N ARG A 308 -18.83 16.31 -0.44
CA ARG A 308 -19.85 17.05 -1.21
C ARG A 308 -19.82 18.55 -0.96
N GLU A 309 -19.68 18.96 0.30
CA GLU A 309 -19.57 20.37 0.69
C GLU A 309 -18.33 21.02 0.06
N LEU A 310 -17.19 20.34 0.11
CA LEU A 310 -15.96 20.80 -0.54
C LEU A 310 -16.07 20.89 -2.07
N MET A 311 -16.78 19.95 -2.71
CA MET A 311 -17.04 20.06 -4.15
C MET A 311 -17.93 21.28 -4.50
N ASN A 312 -18.90 21.61 -3.64
CA ASN A 312 -19.67 22.85 -3.79
C ASN A 312 -18.81 24.09 -3.56
N GLU A 313 -17.85 24.03 -2.64
CA GLU A 313 -16.86 25.10 -2.46
C GLU A 313 -15.98 25.27 -3.71
N VAL A 314 -15.51 24.18 -4.32
CA VAL A 314 -14.77 24.23 -5.60
C VAL A 314 -15.61 24.93 -6.68
N GLU A 315 -16.90 24.65 -6.78
CA GLU A 315 -17.81 25.34 -7.72
C GLU A 315 -17.81 26.87 -7.48
N GLN A 316 -17.97 27.28 -6.22
CA GLN A 316 -17.97 28.70 -5.85
C GLN A 316 -16.62 29.37 -6.11
N LEU A 317 -15.52 28.69 -5.80
CA LEU A 317 -14.17 29.21 -6.02
C LEU A 317 -13.80 29.23 -7.51
N SER A 318 -14.33 28.32 -8.33
CA SER A 318 -14.18 28.35 -9.79
C SER A 318 -14.79 29.62 -10.37
N SER A 319 -15.96 30.05 -9.88
CA SER A 319 -16.58 31.32 -10.28
C SER A 319 -15.73 32.56 -9.96
N LYS A 320 -14.78 32.43 -9.02
CA LYS A 320 -13.80 33.46 -8.65
C LYS A 320 -12.45 33.31 -9.36
N GLY A 321 -12.33 32.37 -10.31
CA GLY A 321 -11.13 32.15 -11.11
C GLY A 321 -10.00 31.40 -10.40
N LEU A 322 -10.27 30.70 -9.28
CA LEU A 322 -9.25 29.92 -8.58
C LEU A 322 -9.00 28.53 -9.18
N PHE A 323 -9.86 28.08 -10.10
CA PHE A 323 -9.71 26.84 -10.85
C PHE A 323 -9.72 27.12 -12.35
N LYS A 324 -9.02 26.28 -13.11
CA LYS A 324 -8.99 26.37 -14.57
C LYS A 324 -10.22 25.69 -15.16
N GLU A 325 -10.83 26.36 -16.13
CA GLU A 325 -11.78 25.73 -17.02
C GLU A 325 -11.01 24.88 -18.04
N ALA A 326 -11.29 23.59 -18.07
CA ALA A 326 -10.68 22.64 -18.99
C ALA A 326 -11.69 21.53 -19.29
N GLU A 327 -11.64 21.00 -20.51
CA GLU A 327 -12.45 19.84 -20.87
C GLU A 327 -12.01 18.63 -20.06
N GLU A 328 -12.98 17.90 -19.50
CA GLU A 328 -12.73 16.67 -18.77
C GLU A 328 -12.34 15.57 -19.77
N PRO A 329 -11.18 14.93 -19.60
CA PRO A 329 -10.83 13.79 -20.43
C PRO A 329 -11.73 12.62 -20.03
N LEU A 330 -12.56 12.16 -20.96
CA LEU A 330 -13.52 11.08 -20.73
C LEU A 330 -13.17 9.86 -21.57
N LEU A 331 -13.31 8.68 -20.98
CA LEU A 331 -13.31 7.41 -21.69
C LEU A 331 -14.74 6.87 -21.70
N LYS A 332 -15.45 7.08 -22.81
CA LYS A 332 -16.83 6.59 -23.02
C LYS A 332 -16.82 5.12 -23.42
N ASN A 333 -16.46 4.25 -22.47
CA ASN A 333 -16.46 2.81 -22.66
C ASN A 333 -17.03 2.13 -21.40
N ASP A 334 -18.21 1.55 -21.57
CA ASP A 334 -18.97 0.87 -20.51
C ASP A 334 -18.64 -0.63 -20.41
N GLU A 335 -17.61 -1.12 -21.13
CA GLU A 335 -17.15 -2.50 -21.00
C GLU A 335 -16.67 -2.78 -19.58
N VAL A 336 -17.09 -3.92 -19.06
CA VAL A 336 -16.69 -4.43 -17.75
C VAL A 336 -15.82 -5.67 -17.96
N TYR A 337 -14.66 -5.67 -17.33
CA TYR A 337 -13.74 -6.80 -17.35
C TYR A 337 -13.71 -7.48 -15.98
N ALA A 338 -13.37 -8.76 -15.97
CA ALA A 338 -13.07 -9.52 -14.78
C ALA A 338 -11.68 -10.13 -14.88
N ARG A 339 -10.94 -10.16 -13.76
CA ARG A 339 -9.66 -10.84 -13.66
C ARG A 339 -9.83 -12.36 -13.74
N THR A 340 -8.94 -13.01 -14.47
CA THR A 340 -8.90 -14.49 -14.58
C THR A 340 -7.93 -15.14 -13.59
N ARG A 341 -7.09 -14.35 -12.92
CA ARG A 341 -6.02 -14.80 -12.00
C ARG A 341 -6.10 -14.03 -10.69
N LYS A 342 -5.70 -14.68 -9.59
CA LYS A 342 -5.67 -14.13 -8.22
C LYS A 342 -4.24 -13.73 -7.79
N SER A 343 -3.53 -13.05 -8.69
CA SER A 343 -2.15 -12.61 -8.52
C SER A 343 -1.95 -11.20 -9.07
N ILE A 344 -0.79 -10.61 -8.86
CA ILE A 344 -0.33 -9.48 -9.67
C ILE A 344 -0.16 -9.89 -11.14
N VAL A 345 -0.24 -8.91 -12.02
CA VAL A 345 0.06 -9.07 -13.44
C VAL A 345 1.57 -9.19 -13.65
N ARG A 346 2.01 -10.28 -14.29
CA ARG A 346 3.42 -10.41 -14.69
C ARG A 346 3.60 -9.81 -16.08
N ILE A 347 4.23 -8.63 -16.14
CA ILE A 347 4.40 -7.85 -17.37
C ILE A 347 5.13 -8.64 -18.46
N VAL A 348 6.12 -9.46 -18.08
CA VAL A 348 6.87 -10.31 -19.00
C VAL A 348 5.99 -11.44 -19.57
N ASP A 349 5.20 -12.11 -18.74
CA ASP A 349 4.26 -13.15 -19.21
C ASP A 349 3.23 -12.61 -20.21
N VAL A 350 2.82 -11.34 -20.06
CA VAL A 350 1.93 -10.68 -21.03
C VAL A 350 2.65 -10.50 -22.36
N TYR A 351 3.86 -9.94 -22.32
CA TYR A 351 4.70 -9.73 -23.51
C TYR A 351 4.97 -11.04 -24.27
N GLU A 352 5.29 -12.12 -23.55
CA GLU A 352 5.58 -13.43 -24.14
C GLU A 352 4.37 -14.11 -24.79
N LYS A 353 3.15 -13.67 -24.50
CA LYS A 353 1.90 -14.26 -25.04
C LYS A 353 1.30 -13.51 -26.21
N VAL A 354 1.67 -12.25 -26.43
CA VAL A 354 1.18 -11.46 -27.57
C VAL A 354 2.24 -11.33 -28.66
N ARG A 355 1.83 -11.06 -29.89
CA ARG A 355 2.72 -11.02 -31.08
C ARG A 355 2.38 -9.83 -31.96
N GLY A 356 3.31 -9.49 -32.86
CA GLY A 356 3.15 -8.39 -33.82
C GLY A 356 3.02 -7.04 -33.14
N GLU A 357 2.11 -6.21 -33.64
CA GLU A 357 1.90 -4.84 -33.15
C GLU A 357 1.59 -4.77 -31.65
N ASP A 358 0.89 -5.76 -31.09
CA ASP A 358 0.57 -5.78 -29.65
C ASP A 358 1.83 -5.97 -28.80
N SER A 359 2.74 -6.86 -29.18
CA SER A 359 4.01 -7.05 -28.46
C SER A 359 4.95 -5.87 -28.61
N GLU A 360 5.02 -5.25 -29.79
CA GLU A 360 5.84 -4.06 -30.02
C GLU A 360 5.32 -2.86 -29.22
N TRP A 361 4.00 -2.68 -29.21
CA TRP A 361 3.35 -1.65 -28.42
C TRP A 361 3.59 -1.88 -26.93
N TRP A 362 3.40 -3.11 -26.43
CA TRP A 362 3.59 -3.43 -25.01
C TRP A 362 5.03 -3.21 -24.56
N LEU A 363 6.02 -3.65 -25.36
CA LEU A 363 7.43 -3.42 -25.07
C LEU A 363 7.73 -1.91 -24.95
N ARG A 364 7.37 -1.14 -25.97
CA ARG A 364 7.64 0.31 -25.98
C ARG A 364 6.88 1.05 -24.87
N LYS A 365 5.57 0.83 -24.75
CA LYS A 365 4.70 1.62 -23.89
C LYS A 365 4.70 1.19 -22.43
N VAL A 366 4.79 -0.11 -22.14
CA VAL A 366 4.74 -0.60 -20.76
C VAL A 366 6.14 -0.76 -20.20
N ILE A 367 7.05 -1.37 -20.94
CA ILE A 367 8.39 -1.71 -20.45
C ILE A 367 9.36 -0.53 -20.61
N ASP A 368 9.58 -0.04 -21.83
CA ASP A 368 10.59 0.99 -22.10
C ASP A 368 10.22 2.35 -21.48
N GLU A 369 8.95 2.76 -21.61
CA GLU A 369 8.41 3.97 -20.98
C GLU A 369 8.08 3.78 -19.47
N ARG A 370 8.33 2.60 -18.90
CA ARG A 370 8.15 2.28 -17.47
C ARG A 370 6.73 2.49 -16.92
N ASN A 371 5.71 2.22 -17.73
CA ASN A 371 4.30 2.33 -17.32
C ASN A 371 3.75 1.07 -16.63
N CYS A 372 4.61 0.18 -16.11
CA CYS A 372 4.20 -1.04 -15.40
C CYS A 372 3.23 -0.78 -14.23
N SER A 373 3.40 0.34 -13.50
CA SER A 373 2.51 0.71 -12.39
C SER A 373 1.09 1.03 -12.85
N ILE A 374 0.91 1.58 -14.07
CA ILE A 374 -0.42 1.84 -14.63
C ILE A 374 -1.13 0.51 -14.88
N VAL A 375 -0.42 -0.46 -15.46
CA VAL A 375 -0.96 -1.79 -15.75
C VAL A 375 -1.34 -2.51 -14.47
N ASP A 376 -0.49 -2.45 -13.45
CA ASP A 376 -0.74 -3.09 -12.15
C ASP A 376 -1.95 -2.50 -11.42
N LEU A 377 -2.02 -1.17 -11.29
CA LEU A 377 -3.16 -0.49 -10.67
C LEU A 377 -4.45 -0.67 -11.47
N PHE A 378 -4.38 -0.61 -12.81
CA PHE A 378 -5.49 -0.96 -13.68
C PHE A 378 -5.99 -2.37 -13.36
N TYR A 379 -5.09 -3.35 -13.33
CA TYR A 379 -5.44 -4.74 -13.09
C TYR A 379 -6.17 -4.93 -11.75
N LEU A 380 -5.71 -4.28 -10.69
CA LEU A 380 -6.32 -4.37 -9.35
C LEU A 380 -7.67 -3.65 -9.24
N LEU A 381 -7.88 -2.58 -10.02
CA LEU A 381 -9.17 -1.90 -10.12
C LEU A 381 -10.22 -2.70 -10.90
N VAL A 382 -9.80 -3.68 -11.71
CA VAL A 382 -10.71 -4.60 -12.41
C VAL A 382 -11.31 -5.60 -11.42
N ASP A 383 -12.56 -5.36 -11.04
CA ASP A 383 -13.31 -6.11 -10.02
C ASP A 383 -14.56 -6.83 -10.57
N GLY A 384 -14.78 -6.81 -11.89
CA GLY A 384 -15.98 -7.37 -12.52
C GLY A 384 -17.22 -6.49 -12.39
N LYS A 385 -17.09 -5.25 -11.91
CA LYS A 385 -18.21 -4.32 -11.72
C LYS A 385 -17.93 -2.95 -12.34
N ARG A 386 -16.73 -2.40 -12.14
CA ARG A 386 -16.35 -1.09 -12.67
C ARG A 386 -16.22 -1.13 -14.19
N THR A 387 -16.74 -0.12 -14.86
CA THR A 387 -16.50 0.06 -16.30
C THR A 387 -15.07 0.52 -16.55
N LEU A 388 -14.57 0.34 -17.77
CA LEU A 388 -13.29 0.93 -18.16
C LEU A 388 -13.28 2.45 -17.95
N GLY A 389 -14.40 3.14 -18.18
CA GLY A 389 -14.55 4.57 -17.93
C GLY A 389 -14.31 4.95 -16.47
N GLU A 390 -14.92 4.21 -15.54
CA GLU A 390 -14.74 4.43 -14.10
C GLU A 390 -13.30 4.14 -13.64
N ILE A 391 -12.64 3.13 -14.21
CA ILE A 391 -11.24 2.82 -13.90
C ILE A 391 -10.31 3.91 -14.45
N TYR A 392 -10.57 4.37 -15.67
CA TYR A 392 -9.84 5.48 -16.28
C TYR A 392 -9.92 6.75 -15.43
N ASP A 393 -11.11 7.09 -14.95
CA ASP A 393 -11.33 8.24 -14.07
C ASP A 393 -10.45 8.21 -12.81
N ILE A 394 -10.26 7.03 -12.23
CA ILE A 394 -9.40 6.84 -11.05
C ILE A 394 -7.93 7.01 -11.45
N LEU A 395 -7.46 6.28 -12.47
CA LEU A 395 -6.06 6.31 -12.88
C LEU A 395 -5.61 7.67 -13.39
N LYS A 396 -6.48 8.42 -14.10
CA LYS A 396 -6.18 9.75 -14.63
C LYS A 396 -5.84 10.77 -13.53
N LEU A 397 -6.31 10.54 -12.31
CA LEU A 397 -6.03 11.40 -11.15
C LEU A 397 -4.59 11.25 -10.61
N ASP A 398 -3.89 10.20 -11.00
CA ASP A 398 -2.50 9.93 -10.61
C ASP A 398 -1.56 9.93 -11.82
N PHE A 399 -2.06 9.51 -12.99
CA PHE A 399 -1.33 9.51 -14.26
C PHE A 399 -1.93 10.55 -15.21
N LYS A 400 -1.56 11.83 -15.01
CA LYS A 400 -2.11 12.96 -15.80
C LYS A 400 -1.91 12.81 -17.32
N GLU A 401 -0.88 12.10 -17.75
CA GLU A 401 -0.58 11.87 -19.17
C GLU A 401 -1.29 10.64 -19.78
N LEU A 402 -1.93 9.80 -18.97
CA LEU A 402 -2.62 8.59 -19.44
C LEU A 402 -3.73 8.94 -20.43
N LYS A 403 -3.69 8.35 -21.62
CA LYS A 403 -4.72 8.59 -22.64
C LYS A 403 -5.81 7.51 -22.63
N PRO A 404 -7.06 7.83 -23.02
CA PRO A 404 -8.13 6.84 -23.10
C PRO A 404 -7.76 5.61 -23.96
N GLU A 405 -7.12 5.84 -25.11
CA GLU A 405 -6.79 4.78 -26.07
C GLU A 405 -5.72 3.84 -25.51
N GLU A 406 -4.82 4.34 -24.67
CA GLU A 406 -3.79 3.54 -24.01
C GLU A 406 -4.41 2.57 -23.00
N LEU A 407 -5.40 3.01 -22.22
CA LEU A 407 -6.08 2.12 -21.26
C LEU A 407 -6.91 1.04 -21.97
N ILE A 408 -7.61 1.39 -23.05
CA ILE A 408 -8.33 0.42 -23.88
C ILE A 408 -7.36 -0.62 -24.43
N LYS A 409 -6.21 -0.17 -24.95
CA LYS A 409 -5.19 -1.08 -25.49
C LYS A 409 -4.60 -2.01 -24.42
N ILE A 410 -4.38 -1.51 -23.21
CA ILE A 410 -3.96 -2.35 -22.07
C ILE A 410 -5.00 -3.42 -21.77
N ALA A 411 -6.29 -3.07 -21.69
CA ALA A 411 -7.38 -4.02 -21.44
C ALA A 411 -7.45 -5.12 -22.50
N GLU A 412 -7.40 -4.75 -23.78
CA GLU A 412 -7.42 -5.70 -24.91
C GLU A 412 -6.22 -6.65 -24.90
N ILE A 413 -5.02 -6.14 -24.65
CA ILE A 413 -3.79 -6.97 -24.59
C ILE A 413 -3.88 -7.95 -23.41
N LEU A 414 -4.35 -7.49 -22.25
CA LEU A 414 -4.52 -8.36 -21.08
C LEU A 414 -5.61 -9.42 -21.29
N GLU A 415 -6.68 -9.10 -22.02
CA GLU A 415 -7.68 -10.09 -22.45
C GLU A 415 -7.07 -11.14 -23.38
N LYS A 416 -6.36 -10.71 -24.44
CA LYS A 416 -5.67 -11.61 -25.38
C LYS A 416 -4.64 -12.51 -24.69
N ALA A 417 -3.90 -11.98 -23.72
CA ALA A 417 -2.93 -12.73 -22.92
C ALA A 417 -3.58 -13.65 -21.85
N GLY A 418 -4.91 -13.60 -21.72
CA GLY A 418 -5.70 -14.43 -20.81
C GLY A 418 -5.60 -14.01 -19.34
N TRP A 419 -5.31 -12.74 -19.07
CA TRP A 419 -5.31 -12.13 -17.73
C TRP A 419 -6.66 -11.49 -17.37
N LEU A 420 -7.41 -11.07 -18.38
CA LEU A 420 -8.76 -10.54 -18.26
C LEU A 420 -9.74 -11.33 -19.13
N LYS A 421 -11.03 -11.17 -18.84
CA LYS A 421 -12.15 -11.57 -19.69
C LYS A 421 -13.23 -10.49 -19.63
N ARG A 422 -13.92 -10.22 -20.73
CA ARG A 422 -15.17 -9.43 -20.70
C ARG A 422 -16.21 -10.15 -19.84
N SER A 423 -16.89 -9.38 -18.98
CA SER A 423 -17.91 -9.87 -18.06
C SER A 423 -19.29 -9.92 -18.68
#